data_AF-A0A9E2B544-F1
#
_entry.id   AF-A0A9E2B544-F1
#
_cell.length_a   1.000
_cell.length_b   1.000
_cell.length_c   1.000
_cell.angle_alpha   90.00
_cell.angle_beta   90.00
_cell.angle_gamma   90.00
#
_symmetry.space_group_name_H-M   'P 1'
#
loop_
_entity.id
_entity.type
_entity.pdbx_description
1 polymer ?
#
loop_
_entity_poly.entity_id
_entity_poly.type
_entity_poly.pdbx_seq_one_letter_code
_entity_poly.pdbx_strand_id
1 'polypeptide(L)'
;MAAAVISAKTLSDLEFNTVLQQVSDYCITALGKEQVFKILPISNKETLLSQLNFTNEYLASFENDNRIPNHGFDSISKELKLLNIENTYLEISGLQKISHISLTSNSLLKFFKKFKDYYPTLH
;
A
#
# COMPACT_ATOMS: atom_id res chain seq x y z
N MET A 1 18.53 2.55 -24.50
CA MET A 1 18.47 1.09 -24.31
C MET A 1 17.02 0.67 -24.37
N ALA A 2 16.66 -0.26 -25.26
CA ALA A 2 15.32 -0.84 -25.27
C ALA A 2 15.13 -1.62 -23.96
N ALA A 3 14.12 -1.25 -23.17
CA ALA A 3 13.70 -2.09 -22.05
C ALA A 3 13.30 -3.45 -22.62
N ALA A 4 13.90 -4.53 -22.12
CA ALA A 4 13.49 -5.88 -22.48
C ALA A 4 12.01 -6.03 -22.09
N VAL A 5 11.15 -6.27 -23.08
CA VAL A 5 9.73 -6.52 -22.84
C VAL A 5 9.61 -7.89 -22.19
N ILE A 6 9.34 -7.94 -20.89
CA ILE A 6 9.13 -9.20 -20.17
C ILE A 6 7.75 -9.73 -20.56
N SER A 7 7.73 -10.91 -21.20
CA SER A 7 6.49 -11.53 -21.64
C SER A 7 5.71 -12.13 -20.47
N ALA A 8 4.39 -12.25 -20.61
CA ALA A 8 3.55 -12.96 -19.64
C ALA A 8 3.99 -14.42 -19.45
N LYS A 9 4.48 -15.07 -20.53
CA LYS A 9 5.04 -16.42 -20.46
C LYS A 9 6.28 -16.46 -19.55
N THR A 10 7.19 -15.50 -19.70
CA THR A 10 8.38 -15.39 -18.85
C THR A 10 8.01 -15.22 -17.37
N LEU A 11 6.99 -14.42 -17.04
CA LEU A 11 6.51 -14.27 -15.67
C LEU A 11 5.93 -15.58 -15.11
N SER A 12 5.21 -16.34 -15.94
CA SER A 12 4.68 -17.64 -15.58
C SER A 12 5.80 -18.67 -15.37
N ASP A 13 6.77 -18.75 -16.30
CA ASP A 13 7.89 -19.70 -16.25
C ASP A 13 8.81 -19.43 -15.04
N LEU A 14 8.87 -18.18 -14.55
CA LEU A 14 9.60 -17.78 -13.35
C LEU A 14 8.75 -17.79 -12.07
N GLU A 15 7.53 -18.32 -12.13
CA GLU A 15 6.61 -18.40 -11.00
C GLU A 15 6.34 -17.06 -10.30
N PHE A 16 6.41 -15.95 -11.04
CA PHE A 16 6.25 -14.61 -10.46
C PHE A 16 4.90 -14.44 -9.76
N ASN A 17 3.84 -15.02 -10.34
CA ASN A 17 2.51 -15.01 -9.73
C ASN A 17 2.46 -15.73 -8.38
N THR A 18 3.27 -16.78 -8.19
CA THR A 18 3.38 -17.48 -6.91
C THR A 18 4.03 -16.58 -5.86
N VAL A 19 5.05 -15.81 -6.24
CA VAL A 19 5.67 -14.80 -5.36
C VAL A 19 4.65 -13.73 -4.98
N LEU A 20 3.88 -13.21 -5.94
CA LEU A 20 2.81 -12.25 -5.64
C LEU A 20 1.77 -12.84 -4.68
N GLN A 21 1.38 -14.11 -4.85
CA GLN A 21 0.46 -14.79 -3.94
C GLN A 21 1.00 -14.85 -2.51
N GLN A 22 2.26 -15.24 -2.33
CA GLN A 22 2.93 -15.29 -1.03
C GLN A 22 2.99 -13.91 -0.37
N VAL A 23 3.37 -12.87 -1.12
CA VAL A 23 3.38 -11.49 -0.61
C VAL A 23 1.96 -11.04 -0.21
N SER A 24 0.95 -11.44 -0.98
CA SER A 24 -0.45 -11.08 -0.76
C SER A 24 -1.01 -11.59 0.58
N ASP A 25 -0.42 -12.66 1.13
CA ASP A 25 -0.84 -13.25 2.41
C ASP A 25 -0.38 -12.41 3.61
N TYR A 26 0.59 -11.50 3.40
CA TYR A 26 1.06 -10.54 4.40
C TYR A 26 0.37 -9.16 4.28
N CYS A 27 -0.50 -8.96 3.28
CA CYS A 27 -1.26 -7.72 3.15
C CYS A 27 -2.31 -7.58 4.26
N ILE A 28 -2.32 -6.43 4.93
CA ILE A 28 -3.28 -6.14 6.01
C ILE A 28 -4.58 -5.46 5.53
N THR A 29 -4.68 -5.12 4.25
CA THR A 29 -5.91 -4.56 3.65
C THR A 29 -6.27 -5.28 2.35
N ALA A 30 -7.56 -5.38 2.05
CA ALA A 30 -8.04 -5.97 0.79
C ALA A 30 -7.54 -5.19 -0.43
N LEU A 31 -7.52 -3.85 -0.34
CA LEU A 31 -7.01 -3.00 -1.41
C LEU A 31 -5.50 -3.19 -1.62
N GLY A 32 -4.71 -3.33 -0.54
CA GLY A 32 -3.28 -3.64 -0.63
C GLY A 32 -3.04 -4.99 -1.31
N LYS A 33 -3.84 -6.00 -0.97
CA LYS A 33 -3.82 -7.31 -1.63
C LYS A 33 -4.09 -7.21 -3.14
N GLU A 34 -5.08 -6.43 -3.55
CA GLU A 34 -5.36 -6.17 -4.96
C GLU A 34 -4.21 -5.44 -5.67
N GLN A 35 -3.51 -4.54 -4.99
CA GLN A 35 -2.35 -3.85 -5.56
C GLN A 35 -1.17 -4.80 -5.75
N VAL A 36 -0.92 -5.73 -4.82
CA VAL A 36 0.13 -6.74 -4.95
C VAL A 36 -0.03 -7.57 -6.22
N PHE A 37 -1.25 -8.01 -6.54
CA PHE A 37 -1.50 -8.78 -7.77
C PHE A 37 -1.33 -7.96 -9.07
N LYS A 38 -1.27 -6.63 -8.98
CA LYS A 38 -1.03 -5.74 -10.13
C LYS A 38 0.45 -5.39 -10.31
N ILE A 39 1.33 -5.83 -9.41
CA ILE A 39 2.77 -5.56 -9.52
C ILE A 39 3.31 -6.24 -10.78
N LEU A 40 4.12 -5.48 -11.52
CA LEU A 40 4.88 -5.95 -12.68
C LEU A 40 6.36 -5.54 -12.52
N PRO A 41 7.30 -6.21 -13.19
CA PRO A 41 8.69 -5.79 -13.19
C PRO A 41 8.86 -4.33 -13.65
N ILE A 42 9.62 -3.56 -12.88
CA ILE A 42 9.82 -2.13 -13.14
C ILE A 42 11.05 -1.94 -14.03
N SER A 43 10.84 -1.51 -15.27
CA SER A 43 11.95 -1.25 -16.22
C SER A 43 12.62 0.12 -16.03
N ASN A 44 11.88 1.10 -15.49
CA ASN A 44 12.45 2.42 -15.22
C ASN A 44 13.32 2.37 -13.96
N LYS A 45 14.61 2.68 -14.11
CA LYS A 45 15.60 2.62 -13.02
C LYS A 45 15.25 3.55 -11.85
N GLU A 46 14.80 4.78 -12.12
CA GLU A 46 14.49 5.76 -11.06
C GLU A 46 13.27 5.30 -10.25
N THR A 47 12.22 4.83 -10.94
CA THR A 47 11.06 4.24 -10.29
C THR A 47 11.44 3.01 -9.48
N LEU A 48 12.28 2.12 -10.02
CA LEU A 48 12.76 0.92 -9.33
C LEU A 48 13.50 1.29 -8.04
N LEU A 49 14.46 2.22 -8.12
CA LEU A 49 15.24 2.66 -6.95
C LEU A 49 14.32 3.30 -5.89
N SER A 50 13.33 4.09 -6.29
CA SER A 50 12.34 4.64 -5.37
C SER A 50 11.51 3.56 -4.67
N GLN A 51 11.03 2.54 -5.39
CA GLN A 51 10.29 1.40 -4.78
C GLN A 51 11.15 0.56 -3.84
N LEU A 52 12.43 0.37 -4.18
CA LEU A 52 13.38 -0.30 -3.29
C LEU A 52 13.64 0.53 -2.02
N ASN A 53 13.76 1.85 -2.14
CA ASN A 53 13.91 2.73 -0.98
C ASN A 53 12.68 2.69 -0.07
N PHE A 54 11.46 2.73 -0.62
CA PHE A 54 10.23 2.55 0.16
C PHE A 54 10.25 1.25 0.96
N THR A 55 10.61 0.14 0.31
CA THR A 55 10.70 -1.18 0.96
C THR A 55 11.77 -1.21 2.05
N ASN A 56 12.94 -0.64 1.77
CA ASN A 56 14.05 -0.59 2.70
C ASN A 56 13.76 0.28 3.93
N GLU A 57 13.15 1.45 3.76
CA GLU A 57 12.74 2.31 4.88
C GLU A 57 11.65 1.66 5.73
N TYR A 58 10.71 0.95 5.09
CA TYR A 58 9.69 0.21 5.81
C TYR A 58 10.31 -0.92 6.66
N LEU A 59 11.27 -1.67 6.11
CA LEU A 59 12.05 -2.67 6.84
C LEU A 59 12.85 -2.06 8.00
N ALA A 60 13.55 -0.95 7.74
CA ALA A 60 14.36 -0.25 8.75
C ALA A 60 13.51 0.19 9.95
N SER A 61 12.21 0.47 9.75
CA SER A 61 11.30 0.78 10.85
C SER A 61 11.11 -0.36 11.85
N PHE A 62 11.32 -1.62 11.44
CA PHE A 62 11.35 -2.76 12.35
C PHE A 62 12.71 -2.90 13.04
N GLU A 63 13.80 -2.60 12.33
CA GLU A 63 15.17 -2.78 12.83
C GLU A 63 15.57 -1.72 13.86
N ASN A 64 15.07 -0.49 13.73
CA ASN A 64 15.43 0.64 14.57
C ASN A 64 14.41 0.95 15.70
N ASP A 65 13.46 0.05 15.94
CA ASP A 65 12.34 0.15 16.89
C ASP A 65 11.38 1.36 16.71
N ASN A 66 11.59 2.21 15.70
CA ASN A 66 10.63 3.26 15.32
C ASN A 66 9.62 2.68 14.34
N ARG A 67 8.85 1.69 14.80
CA ARG A 67 7.91 0.93 13.96
C ARG A 67 6.80 1.81 13.42
N ILE A 68 6.57 1.73 12.11
CA ILE A 68 5.43 2.38 11.47
C ILE A 68 4.14 1.87 12.16
N PRO A 69 3.24 2.79 12.60
CA PRO A 69 2.00 2.40 13.27
C PRO A 69 1.13 1.49 12.40
N ASN A 70 0.18 0.80 13.04
CA ASN A 70 -0.82 0.02 12.31
C ASN A 70 -1.58 0.92 11.32
N HIS A 71 -1.74 0.43 10.10
CA HIS A 71 -2.36 1.12 8.98
C HIS A 71 -3.35 0.22 8.24
N GLY A 72 -3.84 -0.82 8.92
CA GLY A 72 -4.95 -1.64 8.43
C GLY A 72 -6.25 -0.86 8.45
N PHE A 73 -7.03 -0.96 7.38
CA PHE A 73 -8.35 -0.37 7.27
C PHE A 73 -9.25 -1.19 6.35
N ASP A 74 -10.56 -1.05 6.56
CA ASP A 74 -11.58 -1.60 5.66
C ASP A 74 -11.87 -0.61 4.53
N SER A 75 -12.03 -1.13 3.31
CA SER A 75 -12.42 -0.30 2.18
C SER A 75 -13.74 0.43 2.44
N ILE A 76 -13.77 1.72 2.10
CA ILE A 76 -14.96 2.58 2.15
C ILE A 76 -15.53 2.87 0.74
N SER A 77 -15.18 2.05 -0.28
CA SER A 77 -15.63 2.30 -1.66
C SER A 77 -17.16 2.34 -1.81
N LYS A 78 -17.91 1.59 -1.00
CA LYS A 78 -19.39 1.62 -1.01
C LYS A 78 -19.88 2.94 -0.43
N GLU A 79 -19.33 3.34 0.71
CA GLU A 79 -19.66 4.56 1.43
C GLU A 79 -19.35 5.80 0.57
N LEU A 80 -18.20 5.83 -0.10
CA LEU A 80 -17.86 6.90 -1.05
C LEU A 80 -18.84 6.98 -2.23
N LYS A 81 -19.35 5.85 -2.73
CA LYS A 81 -20.40 5.85 -3.77
C LYS A 81 -21.71 6.41 -3.24
N LEU A 82 -22.12 6.02 -2.03
CA LEU A 82 -23.35 6.51 -1.40
C LEU A 82 -23.28 8.02 -1.13
N LEU A 83 -22.14 8.53 -0.62
CA LEU A 83 -21.95 9.96 -0.36
C LEU A 83 -22.17 10.87 -1.58
N ASN A 84 -22.01 10.34 -2.80
CA ASN A 84 -22.24 11.07 -4.05
C ASN A 84 -23.70 11.02 -4.53
N ILE A 85 -24.57 10.25 -3.87
CA ILE A 85 -25.98 10.09 -4.25
C ILE A 85 -26.83 10.88 -3.26
N GLU A 86 -27.55 11.87 -3.77
CA GLU A 86 -28.49 12.66 -2.98
C GLU A 86 -29.56 11.77 -2.33
N ASN A 87 -30.03 12.18 -1.15
CA ASN A 87 -31.05 11.48 -0.36
C ASN A 87 -30.67 10.05 0.06
N THR A 88 -29.38 9.70 0.07
CA THR A 88 -28.90 8.48 0.71
C THR A 88 -28.31 8.76 2.08
N TYR A 89 -28.20 7.71 2.89
CA TYR A 89 -27.62 7.76 4.23
C TYR A 89 -26.58 6.65 4.40
N LEU A 90 -25.56 6.93 5.20
CA LEU A 90 -24.58 5.94 5.60
C LEU A 90 -25.04 5.22 6.86
N GLU A 91 -24.85 3.90 6.88
CA GLU A 91 -24.98 3.13 8.11
C GLU A 91 -23.89 3.52 9.11
N ILE A 92 -24.16 3.30 10.40
CA ILE A 92 -23.21 3.60 11.49
C ILE A 92 -21.86 2.90 11.25
N SER A 93 -21.88 1.65 10.77
CA SER A 93 -20.68 0.88 10.43
C SER A 93 -19.82 1.59 9.36
N GLY A 94 -20.44 2.19 8.35
CA GLY A 94 -19.75 2.97 7.32
C GLY A 94 -19.12 4.25 7.87
N LEU A 95 -19.84 4.95 8.76
CA LEU A 95 -19.31 6.13 9.46
C LEU A 95 -18.11 5.78 10.35
N GLN A 96 -18.18 4.64 11.06
CA GLN A 96 -17.08 4.13 11.89
C GLN A 96 -15.83 3.82 11.06
N LYS A 97 -15.97 3.18 9.89
CA LYS A 97 -14.84 2.94 8.98
C LYS A 97 -14.19 4.24 8.51
N ILE A 98 -14.99 5.23 8.12
CA ILE A 98 -14.49 6.55 7.71
C ILE A 98 -13.73 7.21 8.86
N SER A 99 -14.29 7.20 10.06
CA SER A 99 -13.64 7.74 11.27
C SER A 99 -12.31 7.03 11.54
N HIS A 100 -12.28 5.70 11.47
CA HIS A 100 -11.08 4.90 11.68
C HIS A 100 -9.98 5.21 10.66
N ILE A 101 -10.33 5.34 9.36
CA ILE A 101 -9.39 5.76 8.32
C ILE A 101 -8.83 7.15 8.63
N SER A 102 -9.68 8.11 9.02
CA SER A 102 -9.22 9.46 9.35
C SER A 102 -8.24 9.47 10.52
N LEU A 103 -8.52 8.72 11.58
CA LEU A 103 -7.62 8.58 12.73
C LEU A 103 -6.29 7.90 12.35
N THR A 104 -6.35 6.84 11.56
CA THR A 104 -5.18 6.11 11.06
C THR A 104 -4.29 7.02 10.22
N SER A 105 -4.87 7.73 9.24
CA SER A 105 -4.15 8.70 8.41
C SER A 105 -3.48 9.79 9.25
N ASN A 106 -4.19 10.35 10.24
CA ASN A 106 -3.62 11.35 11.14
C ASN A 106 -2.46 10.80 11.98
N SER A 107 -2.53 9.55 12.42
CA SER A 107 -1.45 8.89 13.14
C SER A 107 -0.21 8.73 12.25
N LEU A 108 -0.39 8.25 11.02
CA LEU A 108 0.69 8.09 10.05
C LEU A 108 1.34 9.43 9.69
N LEU A 109 0.55 10.46 9.39
CA LEU A 109 1.06 11.80 9.09
C LEU A 109 1.92 12.36 10.23
N LYS A 110 1.47 12.19 11.49
CA LYS A 110 2.25 12.62 12.67
C LYS A 110 3.55 11.82 12.81
N PHE A 111 3.49 10.51 12.60
CA PHE A 111 4.65 9.63 12.65
C PHE A 111 5.70 10.01 11.60
N PHE A 112 5.31 10.08 10.33
CA PHE A 112 6.23 10.39 9.24
C PHE A 112 6.81 11.81 9.35
N LYS A 113 6.01 12.78 9.80
CA LYS A 113 6.53 14.12 10.12
C LYS A 113 7.60 14.10 11.21
N LYS A 114 7.44 13.27 12.25
CA LYS A 114 8.40 13.13 13.35
C LYS A 114 9.69 12.44 12.90
N PHE A 115 9.58 11.45 12.01
CA PHE A 115 10.69 10.60 11.59
C PHE A 115 11.19 10.87 10.16
N LYS A 116 10.91 12.05 9.60
CA LYS A 116 11.26 12.43 8.22
C LYS A 116 12.74 12.23 7.88
N ASP A 117 13.64 12.44 8.85
CA ASP A 117 15.08 12.31 8.63
C ASP A 117 15.52 10.83 8.59
N TYR A 118 14.74 9.95 9.22
CA TYR A 118 14.93 8.49 9.17
C TYR A 118 14.26 7.87 7.95
N TYR A 119 13.14 8.44 7.50
CA TYR A 119 12.32 7.94 6.38
C TYR A 119 12.12 8.99 5.28
N PRO A 120 13.21 9.46 4.64
CA PRO A 120 13.13 10.55 3.67
C PRO A 120 12.31 10.20 2.43
N THR A 121 12.12 8.92 2.10
CA THR A 121 11.29 8.50 0.97
C THR A 121 9.82 8.33 1.38
N LEU A 122 9.53 7.79 2.58
CA LEU A 122 8.15 7.54 3.04
C LEU A 122 7.42 8.76 3.62
N HIS A 123 8.10 9.87 3.95
CA HIS A 123 7.51 10.99 4.70
C HIS A 123 6.61 11.97 3.93
#